data_AF-A0A0F9HVV6-F1
#
_entry.id   AF-A0A0F9HVV6-F1
#
_cell.length_a   1.000
_cell.length_b   1.000
_cell.length_c   1.000
_cell.angle_alpha   90.00
_cell.angle_beta   90.00
_cell.angle_gamma   90.00
#
_symmetry.space_group_name_H-M   'P 1'
#
loop_
_entity.id
_entity.type
_entity.pdbx_description
1 polymer ?
#
loop_
_entity_poly.entity_id
_entity_poly.type
_entity_poly.pdbx_seq_one_letter_code
_entity_poly.pdbx_strand_id
1 'polypeptide(L)'
;MADNTAIWRATAGNPTEGGASSDNIITFNSEPVITTGSFVFNTEVNYRNATPENPRVAGQINEVQDMGLQGIDVQITGQLRQTSSTTGDLSHLVTWLQEDKTLQSDFPKGRFGLRMNDMPQFNITPAQTFGYVLAQTRIIRDGEYKQKAGVIITLRFSGDPSGLGS
;
A
#
# COMPACT_ATOMS: atom_id res chain seq x y z
N MET A 1 -6.54 -20.31 8.17
CA MET A 1 -5.25 -19.65 7.88
C MET A 1 -5.40 -18.24 8.43
N ALA A 2 -4.40 -17.69 9.11
CA ALA A 2 -4.51 -16.32 9.62
C ALA A 2 -4.33 -15.34 8.44
N ASP A 3 -5.12 -14.27 8.39
CA ASP A 3 -4.99 -13.20 7.39
C ASP A 3 -3.53 -12.76 7.29
N ASN A 4 -2.88 -12.97 6.13
CA ASN A 4 -1.44 -12.74 6.00
C ASN A 4 -1.11 -11.29 5.64
N THR A 5 -2.03 -10.59 4.96
CA THR A 5 -1.80 -9.22 4.52
C THR A 5 -3.05 -8.39 4.69
N ALA A 6 -2.91 -7.16 5.17
CA ALA A 6 -4.00 -6.21 5.28
C ALA A 6 -3.53 -4.81 4.89
N ILE A 7 -4.39 -4.10 4.18
CA ILE A 7 -4.28 -2.66 3.98
C ILE A 7 -5.47 -2.05 4.71
N TRP A 8 -5.21 -1.10 5.60
CA TRP A 8 -6.28 -0.37 6.28
C TRP A 8 -6.09 1.12 6.17
N ARG A 9 -7.19 1.84 6.34
CA ARG A 9 -7.25 3.28 6.46
C ARG A 9 -7.42 3.66 7.92
N ALA A 10 -6.46 4.41 8.45
CA ALA A 10 -6.56 5.00 9.77
C ALA A 10 -7.68 6.05 9.83
N THR A 11 -8.36 6.12 10.97
CA THR A 11 -9.37 7.14 11.26
C THR A 11 -8.87 8.08 12.36
N ALA A 12 -9.39 9.30 12.40
CA ALA A 12 -8.96 10.29 13.39
C ALA A 12 -9.10 9.73 14.82
N GLY A 13 -8.03 9.81 15.60
CA GLY A 13 -7.95 9.22 16.94
C GLY A 13 -7.82 7.69 17.01
N ASN A 14 -7.82 6.98 15.88
CA ASN A 14 -7.68 5.52 15.85
C ASN A 14 -6.77 5.02 14.70
N PRO A 15 -5.43 5.06 14.90
CA PRO A 15 -4.47 4.72 13.85
C PRO A 15 -4.27 3.22 13.62
N THR A 16 -4.71 2.39 14.56
CA THR A 16 -4.41 0.94 14.57
C THR A 16 -5.36 0.14 13.69
N GLU A 17 -4.87 -0.98 13.14
CA GLU A 17 -5.70 -1.92 12.35
C GLU A 17 -6.93 -2.39 13.12
N GLY A 18 -6.77 -2.80 14.39
CA GLY A 18 -7.87 -3.27 15.24
C GLY A 18 -8.93 -2.19 15.58
N GLY A 19 -8.61 -0.93 15.32
CA GLY A 19 -9.52 0.19 15.46
C GLY A 19 -10.21 0.64 14.18
N ALA A 20 -9.79 0.13 13.02
CA ALA A 20 -10.43 0.36 11.74
C ALA A 20 -11.74 -0.45 11.67
N SER A 21 -12.83 0.19 11.24
CA SER A 21 -14.08 -0.54 10.92
C SER A 21 -13.89 -1.43 9.69
N SER A 22 -14.82 -2.36 9.47
CA SER A 22 -14.83 -3.27 8.29
C SER A 22 -14.68 -2.54 6.95
N ASP A 23 -15.18 -1.31 6.85
CA ASP A 23 -15.16 -0.51 5.62
C ASP A 23 -13.82 0.21 5.41
N ASN A 24 -12.95 0.15 6.41
CA ASN A 24 -11.65 0.76 6.46
C ASN A 24 -10.52 -0.27 6.42
N ILE A 25 -10.82 -1.56 6.20
CA ILE A 25 -9.83 -2.62 6.09
C ILE A 25 -10.11 -3.50 4.88
N ILE A 26 -9.04 -3.85 4.16
CA ILE A 26 -9.04 -4.88 3.13
C ILE A 26 -8.04 -5.93 3.61
N THR A 27 -8.53 -7.11 3.94
CA THR A 27 -7.69 -8.26 4.28
C THR A 27 -7.54 -9.18 3.08
N PHE A 28 -6.37 -9.77 2.98
CA PHE A 28 -6.02 -10.72 1.94
C PHE A 28 -5.62 -12.04 2.57
N ASN A 29 -5.92 -13.12 1.85
CA ASN A 29 -5.62 -14.51 2.24
C ASN A 29 -6.34 -14.94 3.54
N SER A 30 -7.48 -14.32 3.86
CA SER A 30 -8.34 -14.72 4.98
C SER A 30 -9.02 -16.07 4.75
N GLU A 31 -9.33 -16.34 3.48
CA GLU A 31 -9.93 -17.59 3.00
C GLU A 31 -9.04 -18.22 1.93
N PRO A 32 -9.10 -19.56 1.75
CA PRO A 32 -8.47 -20.22 0.62
C PRO A 32 -8.85 -19.56 -0.72
N VAL A 33 -7.92 -19.55 -1.69
CA VAL A 33 -8.11 -18.93 -3.02
C VAL A 33 -9.39 -19.41 -3.73
N ILE A 34 -9.81 -20.64 -3.44
CA ILE A 34 -11.01 -21.30 -3.96
C ILE A 34 -12.33 -20.77 -3.38
N THR A 35 -12.34 -20.20 -2.18
CA THR A 35 -13.53 -19.81 -1.42
C THR A 35 -13.68 -18.31 -1.37
N THR A 36 -13.88 -17.67 -2.53
CA THR A 36 -14.40 -16.29 -2.66
C THR A 36 -13.57 -15.15 -2.02
N GLY A 37 -12.47 -15.43 -1.33
CA GLY A 37 -11.67 -14.43 -0.62
C GLY A 37 -10.83 -13.53 -1.53
N SER A 38 -10.48 -12.35 -1.00
CA SER A 38 -9.42 -11.49 -1.53
C SER A 38 -8.07 -12.13 -1.25
N PHE A 39 -7.13 -12.07 -2.20
CA PHE A 39 -5.84 -12.75 -2.05
C PHE A 39 -4.71 -11.98 -2.77
N VAL A 40 -3.47 -12.19 -2.31
CA VAL A 40 -2.27 -11.62 -2.92
C VAL A 40 -1.55 -12.70 -3.73
N PHE A 41 -1.22 -12.38 -4.99
CA PHE A 41 -0.37 -13.22 -5.85
C PHE A 41 1.11 -12.87 -5.70
N ASN A 42 1.41 -11.58 -5.64
CA ASN A 42 2.78 -11.07 -5.66
C ASN A 42 2.85 -9.74 -4.90
N THR A 43 3.93 -9.56 -4.16
CA THR A 43 4.27 -8.30 -3.50
C THR A 43 5.67 -7.90 -3.94
N GLU A 44 5.79 -6.69 -4.48
CA GLU A 44 7.06 -6.10 -4.89
C GLU A 44 7.35 -4.87 -4.04
N VAL A 45 8.58 -4.74 -3.55
CA VAL A 45 9.04 -3.54 -2.86
C VAL A 45 10.17 -2.91 -3.63
N ASN A 46 10.00 -1.64 -4.02
CA ASN A 46 10.96 -0.89 -4.78
C ASN A 46 11.55 0.24 -3.92
N TYR A 47 12.85 0.17 -3.69
CA TYR A 47 13.63 1.25 -3.09
C TYR A 47 14.23 2.12 -4.20
N ARG A 48 13.89 3.40 -4.19
CA ARG A 48 14.43 4.38 -5.12
C ARG A 48 15.41 5.26 -4.36
N ASN A 49 16.67 5.28 -4.78
CA ASN A 49 17.69 6.19 -4.29
C ASN A 49 17.96 7.27 -5.33
N ALA A 50 18.23 8.49 -4.87
CA ALA A 50 18.59 9.59 -5.76
C ALA A 50 20.10 9.56 -6.03
N THR A 51 20.49 9.33 -7.29
CA THR A 51 21.89 9.37 -7.74
C THR A 51 22.09 10.41 -8.84
N PRO A 52 22.41 11.68 -8.50
CA PRO A 52 22.79 12.66 -9.50
C PRO A 52 24.15 12.33 -10.10
N GLU A 53 24.28 12.56 -11.40
CA GLU A 53 25.54 12.52 -12.11
C GLU A 53 26.06 13.95 -12.28
N ASN A 54 27.21 14.26 -11.69
CA ASN A 54 27.86 15.55 -11.90
C ASN A 54 28.80 15.47 -13.12
N PRO A 55 28.72 16.43 -14.07
CA PRO A 55 29.67 16.50 -15.16
C PRO A 55 31.05 16.88 -14.61
N ARG A 56 32.03 16.00 -14.80
CA ARG A 56 33.40 16.23 -14.33
C ARG A 56 34.12 17.19 -15.29
N VAL A 57 34.89 18.13 -14.75
CA VAL A 57 35.63 19.14 -15.55
C VAL A 57 36.90 18.57 -16.21
N ALA A 58 37.40 17.39 -15.81
CA ALA A 58 38.48 16.67 -16.50
C ALA A 58 38.59 15.19 -16.04
N GLY A 59 38.05 14.24 -16.83
CA GLY A 59 38.22 12.80 -16.58
C GLY A 59 37.29 11.89 -17.41
N GLN A 60 37.59 10.59 -17.50
CA GLN A 60 36.89 9.64 -18.38
C GLN A 60 35.54 9.13 -17.83
N ILE A 61 35.17 9.42 -16.57
CA ILE A 61 33.91 8.95 -15.93
C ILE A 61 33.35 10.07 -15.03
N ASN A 62 32.02 10.25 -15.05
CA ASN A 62 31.28 11.16 -14.16
C ASN A 62 31.32 10.67 -12.71
N GLU A 63 31.34 11.60 -11.76
CA GLU A 63 31.20 11.27 -10.33
C GLU A 63 29.73 11.08 -10.00
N VAL A 64 29.36 9.86 -9.60
CA VAL A 64 28.03 9.53 -9.07
C VAL A 64 28.06 9.77 -7.57
N GLN A 65 27.14 10.59 -7.06
CA GLN A 65 26.99 10.83 -5.61
C GLN A 65 25.71 10.15 -5.10
N ASP A 66 25.75 9.60 -3.88
CA ASP A 66 24.57 9.08 -3.21
C ASP A 66 23.89 10.20 -2.42
N MET A 67 22.67 10.57 -2.81
CA MET A 67 21.85 11.59 -2.13
C MET A 67 20.81 10.99 -1.19
N GLY A 68 20.86 9.67 -0.95
CA GLY A 68 19.98 8.96 -0.04
C GLY A 68 18.67 8.51 -0.68
N LEU A 69 17.73 8.13 0.19
CA LEU A 69 16.48 7.51 -0.18
C LEU A 69 15.51 8.53 -0.80
N GLN A 70 15.14 8.31 -2.06
CA GLN A 70 14.14 9.09 -2.79
C GLN A 70 12.70 8.64 -2.46
N GLY A 71 12.50 7.34 -2.22
CA GLY A 71 11.21 6.82 -1.79
C GLY A 71 11.13 5.29 -1.81
N ILE A 72 10.08 4.77 -1.17
CA ILE A 72 9.75 3.34 -1.13
C ILE A 72 8.35 3.17 -1.67
N ASP A 73 8.23 2.30 -2.67
CA ASP A 73 6.95 1.93 -3.27
C ASP A 73 6.71 0.43 -3.02
N VAL A 74 5.60 0.09 -2.39
CA VAL A 74 5.14 -1.29 -2.18
C VAL A 74 3.99 -1.55 -3.14
N GLN A 75 4.17 -2.52 -4.04
CA GLN A 75 3.16 -2.93 -5.00
C GLN A 75 2.60 -4.29 -4.63
N ILE A 76 1.28 -4.35 -4.41
CA ILE A 76 0.53 -5.56 -4.10
C ILE A 76 -0.30 -5.92 -5.33
N THR A 77 -0.05 -7.10 -5.89
CA THR A 77 -0.79 -7.66 -7.01
C THR A 77 -1.61 -8.83 -6.51
N GLY A 78 -2.91 -8.82 -6.78
CA GLY A 78 -3.83 -9.82 -6.25
C GLY A 78 -5.19 -9.81 -6.92
N GLN A 79 -6.17 -10.42 -6.26
CA GLN A 79 -7.58 -10.25 -6.59
C GLN A 79 -8.34 -9.77 -5.37
N LEU A 80 -9.30 -8.88 -5.60
CA LEU A 80 -10.29 -8.49 -4.61
C LEU A 80 -11.62 -9.18 -4.88
N ARG A 81 -12.28 -9.57 -3.79
CA ARG A 81 -13.66 -10.01 -3.81
C ARG A 81 -14.56 -8.85 -4.21
N GLN A 82 -15.44 -9.12 -5.15
CA GLN A 82 -16.49 -8.18 -5.55
C GLN A 82 -17.84 -8.89 -5.50
N THR A 83 -18.72 -8.44 -4.62
CA THR A 83 -20.11 -8.88 -4.64
C THR A 83 -20.89 -8.10 -5.71
N SER A 84 -22.07 -8.58 -6.10
CA SER A 84 -22.98 -7.82 -6.98
C SER A 84 -23.54 -6.54 -6.34
N SER A 85 -23.20 -6.28 -5.07
CA SER A 85 -23.53 -5.09 -4.28
C SER A 85 -22.33 -4.14 -4.14
N THR A 86 -22.58 -2.88 -3.78
CA THR A 86 -21.57 -1.85 -3.48
C THR A 86 -20.79 -2.07 -2.18
N THR A 87 -20.77 -3.29 -1.64
CA THR A 87 -20.29 -3.63 -0.29
C THR A 87 -19.11 -4.61 -0.32
N GLY A 88 -18.38 -4.68 -1.44
CA GLY A 88 -17.19 -5.51 -1.60
C GLY A 88 -15.88 -4.74 -1.36
N ASP A 89 -14.79 -5.46 -1.14
CA ASP A 89 -13.44 -4.88 -0.91
C ASP A 89 -13.01 -3.98 -2.07
N LEU A 90 -13.41 -4.32 -3.29
CA LEU A 90 -13.19 -3.46 -4.46
C LEU A 90 -13.94 -2.13 -4.35
N SER A 91 -15.16 -2.13 -3.81
CA SER A 91 -15.95 -0.91 -3.60
C SER A 91 -15.29 -0.02 -2.54
N HIS A 92 -14.76 -0.60 -1.46
CA HIS A 92 -13.96 0.13 -0.47
C HIS A 92 -12.73 0.76 -1.11
N LEU A 93 -11.96 -0.01 -1.89
CA LEU A 93 -10.77 0.49 -2.57
C LEU A 93 -11.09 1.64 -3.53
N VAL A 94 -12.18 1.53 -4.30
CA VAL A 94 -12.62 2.60 -5.22
C VAL A 94 -12.97 3.87 -4.44
N THR A 95 -13.70 3.75 -3.33
CA THR A 95 -14.00 4.89 -2.46
C THR A 95 -12.72 5.52 -1.91
N TRP A 96 -11.77 4.71 -1.43
CA TRP A 96 -10.50 5.21 -0.88
C TRP A 96 -9.63 5.93 -1.92
N LEU A 97 -9.75 5.57 -3.20
CA LEU A 97 -9.05 6.23 -4.31
C LEU A 97 -9.64 7.59 -4.68
N GLN A 98 -10.94 7.78 -4.44
CA GLN A 98 -11.66 9.03 -4.73
C GLN A 98 -11.53 10.08 -3.62
N GLU A 99 -11.32 9.64 -2.39
CA GLU A 99 -11.16 10.52 -1.25
C GLU A 99 -9.72 11.02 -1.02
N ASP A 100 -9.60 12.08 -0.22
CA ASP A 100 -8.32 12.61 0.25
C ASP A 100 -7.51 11.58 1.01
N LYS A 101 -6.26 11.36 0.59
CA LYS A 101 -5.37 10.31 1.14
C LYS A 101 -4.64 10.74 2.41
N THR A 102 -4.97 11.91 2.91
CA THR A 102 -4.36 12.55 4.09
C THR A 102 -5.45 13.24 4.90
N LEU A 103 -5.27 13.30 6.22
CA LEU A 103 -6.09 14.13 7.11
C LEU A 103 -5.20 15.16 7.78
N GLN A 104 -5.55 16.45 7.68
CA GLN A 104 -4.66 17.56 8.01
C GLN A 104 -4.14 17.54 9.46
N SER A 105 -4.95 17.06 10.41
CA SER A 105 -4.61 16.96 11.83
C SER A 105 -3.92 15.65 12.20
N ASP A 106 -4.46 14.53 11.75
CA ASP A 106 -4.08 13.21 12.27
C ASP A 106 -3.08 12.47 11.37
N PHE A 107 -3.20 12.65 10.05
CA PHE A 107 -2.44 11.90 9.05
C PHE A 107 -2.03 12.79 7.86
N PRO A 108 -1.26 13.86 8.06
CA PRO A 108 -0.89 14.78 7.00
C PRO A 108 0.10 14.17 6.00
N LYS A 109 0.75 13.06 6.36
CA LYS A 109 1.74 12.36 5.53
C LYS A 109 1.27 11.03 4.95
N GLY A 110 0.09 10.56 5.32
CA GLY A 110 -0.49 9.34 4.75
C GLY A 110 -1.35 8.62 5.77
N ARG A 111 -2.55 8.22 5.37
CA ARG A 111 -3.54 7.59 6.27
C ARG A 111 -3.62 6.07 6.15
N PHE A 112 -2.80 5.45 5.30
CA PHE A 112 -2.90 4.01 5.04
C PHE A 112 -1.81 3.23 5.75
N GLY A 113 -2.23 2.18 6.45
CA GLY A 113 -1.37 1.20 7.07
C GLY A 113 -1.22 -0.04 6.21
N LEU A 114 -0.16 -0.78 6.47
CA LEU A 114 0.11 -2.06 5.83
C LEU A 114 0.56 -3.05 6.88
N ARG A 115 0.03 -4.28 6.79
CA ARG A 115 0.49 -5.42 7.56
C ARG A 115 0.75 -6.55 6.59
N MET A 116 1.92 -7.15 6.69
CA MET A 116 2.37 -8.35 5.99
C MET A 116 3.07 -9.23 7.01
N ASN A 117 2.42 -10.32 7.41
CA ASN A 117 2.97 -11.22 8.44
C ASN A 117 4.29 -11.86 7.98
N ASP A 118 4.43 -12.10 6.68
CA ASP A 118 5.60 -12.74 6.08
C ASP A 118 6.77 -11.76 5.85
N MET A 119 6.49 -10.44 5.85
CA MET A 119 7.47 -9.38 5.59
C MET A 119 7.25 -8.18 6.52
N PRO A 120 7.35 -8.38 7.85
CA PRO A 120 6.94 -7.38 8.84
C PRO A 120 7.78 -6.09 8.80
N GLN A 121 8.99 -6.12 8.22
CA GLN A 121 9.83 -4.94 8.04
C GLN A 121 9.19 -3.82 7.20
N PHE A 122 8.11 -4.12 6.47
CA PHE A 122 7.36 -3.14 5.68
C PHE A 122 6.02 -2.77 6.31
N ASN A 123 5.71 -3.33 7.49
CA ASN A 123 4.50 -2.99 8.22
C ASN A 123 4.59 -1.55 8.68
N ILE A 124 3.47 -0.86 8.59
CA ILE A 124 3.36 0.52 9.04
C ILE A 124 2.00 0.73 9.68
N THR A 125 2.01 1.20 10.91
CA THR A 125 0.87 1.85 11.53
C THR A 125 0.93 3.36 11.26
N PRO A 126 -0.06 3.96 10.56
CA PRO A 126 -0.02 5.38 10.21
C PRO A 126 0.08 6.28 11.44
N ALA A 127 0.85 7.36 11.29
CA ALA A 127 1.05 8.38 12.31
C ALA A 127 1.05 9.78 11.69
N GLN A 128 1.21 10.81 12.52
CA GLN A 128 1.26 12.18 12.03
C GLN A 128 2.49 12.44 11.13
N THR A 129 3.60 11.76 11.38
CA THR A 129 4.88 11.98 10.71
C THR A 129 5.13 11.03 9.53
N PHE A 130 4.41 9.92 9.44
CA PHE A 130 4.59 8.92 8.39
C PHE A 130 3.35 8.05 8.14
N GLY A 131 3.27 7.47 6.95
CA GLY A 131 2.26 6.51 6.57
C GLY A 131 2.38 6.14 5.09
N TYR A 132 1.56 5.21 4.62
CA TYR A 132 1.41 4.98 3.19
C TYR A 132 0.33 5.89 2.59
N VAL A 133 0.53 6.20 1.31
CA VAL A 133 -0.50 6.79 0.44
C VAL A 133 -0.73 5.87 -0.75
N LEU A 134 -1.99 5.74 -1.19
CA LEU A 134 -2.33 5.06 -2.44
C LEU A 134 -1.80 5.90 -3.61
N ALA A 135 -0.67 5.49 -4.20
CA ALA A 135 -0.04 6.24 -5.29
C ALA A 135 -0.69 5.94 -6.63
N GLN A 136 -0.88 4.65 -6.92
CA GLN A 136 -1.43 4.19 -8.18
C GLN A 136 -2.17 2.87 -7.96
N THR A 137 -3.33 2.73 -8.59
CA THR A 137 -4.07 1.47 -8.58
C THR A 137 -4.56 1.13 -9.98
N ARG A 138 -4.42 -0.13 -10.37
CA ARG A 138 -4.99 -0.68 -11.59
C ARG A 138 -6.00 -1.75 -11.22
N ILE A 139 -7.17 -1.71 -11.85
CA ILE A 139 -8.24 -2.70 -11.69
C ILE A 139 -8.37 -3.42 -13.02
N ILE A 140 -8.38 -4.75 -12.96
CA ILE A 140 -8.40 -5.65 -14.10
C ILE A 140 -9.67 -6.50 -13.97
N ARG A 141 -10.56 -6.41 -14.95
CA ARG A 141 -11.71 -7.30 -15.03
C ARG A 141 -11.33 -8.54 -15.83
N ASP A 142 -11.27 -9.66 -15.14
CA ASP A 142 -11.10 -10.96 -15.78
C ASP A 142 -12.49 -11.52 -16.19
N GLY A 143 -12.56 -12.15 -17.36
CA GLY A 143 -13.78 -12.79 -17.86
C GLY A 143 -14.02 -14.17 -17.26
N GLU A 144 -12.99 -14.82 -16.72
CA GLU A 144 -13.04 -16.21 -16.24
C GLU A 144 -13.57 -16.29 -14.79
N TYR A 145 -13.15 -15.36 -13.93
CA TYR A 145 -13.53 -15.34 -12.52
C TYR A 145 -14.68 -14.37 -12.24
N LYS A 146 -15.90 -14.91 -12.10
CA LYS A 146 -17.06 -14.12 -11.66
C LYS A 146 -16.86 -13.64 -10.22
N GLN A 147 -17.33 -12.41 -9.92
CA GLN A 147 -17.30 -11.82 -8.57
C GLN A 147 -15.89 -11.56 -8.01
N LYS A 148 -14.90 -11.43 -8.89
CA LYS A 148 -13.54 -11.02 -8.53
C LYS A 148 -13.05 -9.96 -9.50
N ALA A 149 -12.15 -9.11 -9.04
CA ALA A 149 -11.39 -8.21 -9.89
C ALA A 149 -9.90 -8.35 -9.57
N GLY A 150 -9.08 -8.49 -10.60
CA GLY A 150 -7.63 -8.37 -10.45
C GLY A 150 -7.28 -6.95 -10.05
N VAL A 151 -6.32 -6.79 -9.14
CA VAL A 151 -5.84 -5.50 -8.69
C VAL A 151 -4.33 -5.45 -8.66
N ILE A 152 -3.79 -4.28 -8.97
CA ILE A 152 -2.40 -3.90 -8.73
C ILE A 152 -2.46 -2.60 -7.94
N ILE A 153 -2.11 -2.64 -6.67
CA ILE A 153 -2.18 -1.51 -5.73
C ILE A 153 -0.75 -1.09 -5.41
N THR A 154 -0.40 0.16 -5.67
CA THR A 154 0.90 0.74 -5.31
C THR A 154 0.71 1.69 -4.13
N LEU A 155 1.29 1.32 -3.00
CA LEU A 155 1.42 2.14 -1.80
C LEU A 155 2.79 2.84 -1.85
N ARG A 156 2.80 4.16 -1.69
CA ARG A 156 4.04 4.93 -1.55
C ARG A 156 4.22 5.34 -0.11
N PHE A 157 5.38 5.03 0.45
CA PHE A 157 5.75 5.53 1.76
C PHE A 157 5.92 7.04 1.71
N SER A 158 5.34 7.73 2.68
CA SER A 158 5.41 9.19 2.78
C SER A 158 5.61 9.59 4.23
N GLY A 159 6.62 10.44 4.46
CA GLY A 159 7.00 10.90 5.79
C GLY A 159 8.41 10.47 6.19
N ASP A 160 8.63 10.41 7.51
CA ASP A 160 9.93 10.10 8.11
C ASP A 160 10.24 8.58 8.01
N PRO A 161 11.35 8.16 7.38
CA PRO A 161 11.73 6.75 7.22
C PRO A 161 11.91 5.98 8.54
N SER A 162 12.01 6.65 9.69
CA SER A 162 12.05 5.98 11.00
C SER A 162 10.80 5.14 11.31
N GLY A 163 9.67 5.39 10.64
CA GLY A 163 8.42 4.64 10.80
C GLY A 163 8.29 3.37 9.95
N LEU A 164 9.32 2.96 9.20
CA LEU A 164 9.29 1.70 8.44
C LEU A 164 9.47 0.50 9.37
N GLY A 165 8.52 -0.43 9.38
CA GLY A 165 8.55 -1.63 10.23
C GLY A 165 8.03 -1.40 11.65
N SER A 166 7.30 -0.29 11.89
CA SER A 166 6.69 0.07 13.19
C SER A 166 5.18 -0.13 13.23
#